data_AF-A0A257S0Q2-F1
#
_entry.id   AF-A0A257S0Q2-F1
#
_cell.length_a   1.000
_cell.length_b   1.000
_cell.length_c   1.000
_cell.angle_alpha   90.00
_cell.angle_beta   90.00
_cell.angle_gamma   90.00
#
_symmetry.space_group_name_H-M   'P 1'
#
loop_
_entity.id
_entity.type
_entity.pdbx_description
1 polymer ?
#
loop_
_entity_poly.entity_id
_entity_poly.type
_entity_poly.pdbx_seq_one_letter_code
_entity_poly.pdbx_strand_id
1 'polypeptide(L)'
;YGLKASLTYQGSSGTPFTYTVGNDANGDGLSGNDPIYVPTDSANSGLRNPADWAKLGALINSQACLRDARGTLLARNTCRNPWTTFINARLAKSFPTVHGQSFQVSLDIFNLPNLISSSWGVNRQTTGYENQTILYRVGQNPTTHQGIYSLGGGINYVNSIYPDWNRYRLLLSGRYTF
;
A
#
# COMPACT_ATOMS: atom_id res chain seq x y z
N TYR A 1 12.55 -41.02 13.08
CA TYR A 1 13.19 -39.73 13.45
C TYR A 1 13.66 -39.04 12.19
N GLY A 2 13.37 -37.76 11.99
CA GLY A 2 13.58 -37.11 10.70
C GLY A 2 13.71 -35.60 10.79
N LEU A 3 14.35 -35.03 9.76
CA LEU A 3 14.33 -33.59 9.50
C LEU A 3 13.02 -33.27 8.77
N LYS A 4 12.29 -32.27 9.26
CA LYS A 4 11.06 -31.75 8.63
C LYS A 4 11.30 -30.30 8.24
N ALA A 5 10.94 -29.94 7.02
CA ALA A 5 10.95 -28.58 6.53
C ALA A 5 9.55 -28.23 6.01
N SER A 6 9.11 -26.99 6.25
CA SER A 6 7.87 -26.48 5.68
C SER A 6 8.00 -25.01 5.29
N LEU A 7 7.26 -24.63 4.25
CA LEU A 7 7.10 -23.26 3.81
C LEU A 7 5.62 -22.91 3.81
N THR A 8 5.30 -21.69 4.24
CA THR A 8 3.95 -21.14 4.15
C THR A 8 4.00 -19.85 3.34
N TYR A 9 3.22 -19.79 2.27
CA TYR A 9 3.03 -18.60 1.46
C TYR A 9 1.69 -17.94 1.83
N GLN A 10 1.71 -16.62 2.02
CA GLN A 10 0.53 -15.80 2.23
C GLN A 10 0.59 -14.62 1.27
N GLY A 11 -0.45 -14.45 0.46
CA GLY A 11 -0.59 -13.34 -0.48
C GLY A 11 -1.94 -12.67 -0.29
N SER A 12 -1.96 -11.33 -0.30
CA SER A 12 -3.20 -10.55 -0.28
C SER A 12 -3.13 -9.44 -1.32
N SER A 13 -4.24 -9.24 -2.04
CA SER A 13 -4.41 -8.01 -2.82
C SER A 13 -4.34 -6.81 -1.88
N GLY A 14 -3.75 -5.70 -2.36
CA GLY A 14 -3.77 -4.47 -1.59
C GLY A 14 -5.18 -3.88 -1.45
N THR A 15 -5.37 -3.14 -0.37
CA THR A 15 -6.64 -2.47 -0.06
C THR A 15 -6.97 -1.42 -1.14
N PRO A 16 -8.24 -1.30 -1.54
CA PRO A 16 -8.67 -0.27 -2.46
C PRO A 16 -8.69 1.11 -1.77
N PHE A 17 -8.48 2.16 -2.56
CA PHE A 17 -8.56 3.55 -2.10
C PHE A 17 -8.95 4.50 -3.25
N THR A 18 -9.21 5.76 -2.90
CA THR A 18 -9.54 6.84 -3.85
C THR A 18 -8.60 8.03 -3.67
N TYR A 19 -8.09 8.61 -4.75
CA TYR A 19 -7.44 9.91 -4.67
C TYR A 19 -8.50 11.01 -4.56
N THR A 20 -8.34 11.89 -3.57
CA THR A 20 -9.38 12.88 -3.22
C THR A 20 -8.86 14.31 -3.19
N VAL A 21 -9.83 15.23 -3.22
CA VAL A 21 -9.70 16.63 -2.85
C VAL A 21 -9.93 16.75 -1.33
N GLY A 22 -9.07 17.49 -0.64
CA GLY A 22 -8.97 17.49 0.81
C GLY A 22 -10.02 18.31 1.54
N ASN A 23 -10.64 19.27 0.87
CA ASN A 23 -11.76 20.03 1.39
C ASN A 23 -13.08 19.54 0.80
N ASP A 24 -14.19 20.12 1.27
CA ASP A 24 -15.53 19.89 0.74
C ASP A 24 -15.65 20.56 -0.64
N ALA A 25 -15.31 19.81 -1.68
CA ALA A 25 -15.32 20.25 -3.07
C ALA A 25 -16.70 20.12 -3.71
N ASN A 26 -17.55 19.22 -3.20
CA ASN A 26 -18.90 19.00 -3.72
C ASN A 26 -20.01 19.78 -2.96
N GLY A 27 -19.69 20.36 -1.79
CA GLY A 27 -20.58 21.17 -0.98
C GLY A 27 -21.54 20.39 -0.06
N ASP A 28 -21.25 19.13 0.24
CA ASP A 28 -22.12 18.24 1.05
C ASP A 28 -21.83 18.29 2.56
N GLY A 29 -20.85 19.11 2.99
CA GLY A 29 -20.45 19.27 4.37
C GLY A 29 -19.41 18.25 4.87
N LEU A 30 -18.92 17.34 4.01
CA LEU A 30 -17.85 16.40 4.32
C LEU A 30 -16.56 16.78 3.59
N SER A 31 -15.43 16.65 4.28
CA SER A 31 -14.12 16.97 3.71
C SER A 31 -13.26 15.73 3.53
N GLY A 32 -12.38 15.74 2.52
CA GLY A 32 -11.39 14.68 2.29
C GLY A 32 -11.92 13.40 1.64
N ASN A 33 -13.22 13.35 1.33
CA ASN A 33 -13.90 12.22 0.71
C ASN A 33 -14.26 12.46 -0.76
N ASP A 34 -13.96 13.63 -1.33
CA ASP A 34 -14.34 13.98 -2.70
C ASP A 34 -13.35 13.47 -3.74
N PRO A 35 -13.74 12.58 -4.66
CA PRO A 35 -12.83 12.10 -5.69
C PRO A 35 -12.34 13.22 -6.60
N ILE A 36 -11.09 13.11 -7.05
CA ILE A 36 -10.54 14.06 -8.01
C ILE A 36 -11.18 13.88 -9.40
N TYR A 37 -11.31 14.97 -10.14
CA TYR A 37 -11.35 14.90 -11.60
C TYR A 37 -9.92 14.68 -12.11
N VAL A 38 -9.72 13.71 -13.01
CA VAL A 38 -8.39 13.43 -13.54
C VAL A 38 -8.16 14.19 -14.84
N PRO A 39 -7.31 15.23 -14.86
CA PRO A 39 -7.10 16.03 -16.05
C PRO A 39 -6.36 15.27 -17.17
N THR A 40 -6.69 15.60 -18.41
CA THR A 40 -6.03 15.07 -19.62
C THR A 40 -4.66 15.72 -19.86
N ASP A 41 -4.53 17.00 -19.53
CA ASP A 41 -3.38 17.84 -19.83
C ASP A 41 -3.25 19.00 -18.83
N SER A 42 -2.15 19.76 -18.94
CA SER A 42 -1.87 20.89 -18.06
C SER A 42 -2.87 22.04 -18.21
N ALA A 43 -3.39 22.27 -19.42
CA ALA A 43 -4.30 23.36 -19.72
C ALA A 43 -5.65 23.17 -19.02
N ASN A 44 -6.10 21.93 -18.88
CA ASN A 44 -7.36 21.57 -18.24
C ASN A 44 -7.20 21.08 -16.79
N SER A 45 -6.02 21.27 -16.18
CA SER A 45 -5.71 20.75 -14.85
C SER A 45 -6.40 21.48 -13.70
N GLY A 46 -6.82 22.73 -13.91
CA GLY A 46 -7.35 23.59 -12.85
C GLY A 46 -6.30 23.92 -11.78
N LEU A 47 -5.01 23.63 -11.99
CA LEU A 47 -3.96 23.91 -11.01
C LEU A 47 -3.72 25.42 -10.89
N ARG A 48 -3.71 25.93 -9.64
CA ARG A 48 -3.35 27.32 -9.33
C ARG A 48 -1.95 27.67 -9.81
N ASN A 49 -1.01 26.73 -9.68
CA ASN A 49 0.36 26.87 -10.16
C ASN A 49 0.59 25.88 -11.32
N PRO A 50 0.70 26.33 -12.57
CA PRO A 50 0.94 25.44 -13.71
C PRO A 50 2.19 24.56 -13.60
N ALA A 51 3.23 24.99 -12.86
CA ALA A 51 4.45 24.20 -12.66
C ALA A 51 4.21 22.89 -11.90
N ASP A 52 3.15 22.83 -11.07
CA ASP A 52 2.76 21.63 -10.32
C ASP A 52 2.26 20.50 -11.24
N TRP A 53 1.96 20.80 -12.51
CA TRP A 53 1.57 19.81 -13.50
C TRP A 53 2.61 18.70 -13.66
N ALA A 54 3.90 19.02 -13.58
CA ALA A 54 4.95 18.01 -13.73
C ALA A 54 4.79 16.88 -12.70
N LYS A 55 4.40 17.21 -11.46
CA LYS A 55 4.16 16.23 -10.39
C LYS A 55 2.83 15.51 -10.57
N LEU A 56 1.75 16.25 -10.83
CA LEU A 56 0.42 15.65 -11.03
C LEU A 56 0.39 14.73 -12.25
N GLY A 57 0.91 15.19 -13.38
CA GLY A 57 1.01 14.42 -14.61
C GLY A 57 1.86 13.16 -14.45
N ALA A 58 2.98 13.25 -13.72
CA ALA A 58 3.78 12.07 -13.38
C ALA A 58 3.00 11.06 -12.52
N LEU A 59 2.26 11.52 -11.50
CA LEU A 59 1.39 10.66 -10.70
C LEU A 59 0.34 9.98 -11.59
N ILE A 60 -0.40 10.75 -12.39
CA ILE A 60 -1.44 10.25 -13.29
C ILE A 60 -0.87 9.18 -14.22
N ASN A 61 0.31 9.42 -14.80
CA ASN A 61 0.97 8.45 -15.67
C ASN A 61 1.45 7.19 -14.93
N SER A 62 1.85 7.32 -13.66
CA SER A 62 2.35 6.18 -12.87
C SER A 62 1.25 5.23 -12.41
N GLN A 63 0.02 5.72 -12.19
CA GLN A 63 -1.08 4.94 -11.60
C GLN A 63 -2.11 4.53 -12.64
N ALA A 64 -2.36 3.23 -12.80
CA ALA A 64 -3.35 2.72 -13.76
C ALA A 64 -4.75 3.32 -13.56
N CYS A 65 -5.25 3.32 -12.32
CA CYS A 65 -6.55 3.91 -11.98
C CYS A 65 -6.69 5.38 -12.39
N LEU A 66 -5.61 6.16 -12.35
CA LEU A 66 -5.62 7.56 -12.77
C LEU A 66 -5.53 7.67 -14.28
N ARG A 67 -4.67 6.90 -14.94
CA ARG A 67 -4.61 6.88 -16.41
C ARG A 67 -5.96 6.56 -17.03
N ASP A 68 -6.63 5.54 -16.49
CA ASP A 68 -7.91 5.05 -17.02
C ASP A 68 -9.05 6.03 -16.76
N ALA A 69 -8.94 6.87 -15.73
CA ALA A 69 -9.92 7.88 -15.37
C ALA A 69 -9.67 9.26 -16.01
N ARG A 70 -8.66 9.42 -16.88
CA ARG A 70 -8.36 10.69 -17.56
C ARG A 70 -9.60 11.25 -18.26
N GLY A 71 -9.89 12.53 -18.01
CA GLY A 71 -11.06 13.22 -18.54
C GLY A 71 -12.36 12.95 -17.76
N THR A 72 -12.30 12.21 -16.65
CA THR A 72 -13.47 11.85 -15.85
C THR A 72 -13.23 12.05 -14.37
N LEU A 73 -14.33 12.00 -13.59
CA LEU A 73 -14.24 11.93 -12.14
C LEU A 73 -13.76 10.52 -11.74
N LEU A 74 -12.75 10.45 -10.86
CA LEU A 74 -12.24 9.18 -10.38
C LEU A 74 -13.33 8.42 -9.62
N ALA A 75 -13.67 7.22 -10.08
CA ALA A 75 -14.62 6.38 -9.35
C ALA A 75 -14.02 5.92 -8.01
N ARG A 76 -14.84 5.85 -6.96
CA ARG A 76 -14.40 5.46 -5.62
C ARG A 76 -13.80 4.06 -5.61
N ASN A 77 -12.76 3.86 -4.81
CA ASN A 77 -12.13 2.56 -4.54
C ASN A 77 -11.57 1.84 -5.78
N THR A 78 -11.23 2.61 -6.83
CA THR A 78 -10.66 2.09 -8.08
C THR A 78 -9.15 1.98 -8.07
N CYS A 79 -8.47 2.80 -7.26
CA CYS A 79 -7.04 2.63 -7.02
C CYS A 79 -6.83 1.51 -5.99
N ARG A 80 -5.66 0.84 -6.06
CA ARG A 80 -5.31 -0.23 -5.12
C ARG A 80 -3.88 -0.09 -4.66
N ASN A 81 -3.67 -0.35 -3.37
CA ASN A 81 -2.34 -0.58 -2.85
C ASN A 81 -1.70 -1.81 -3.54
N PRO A 82 -0.35 -1.88 -3.60
CA PRO A 82 0.35 -3.06 -4.08
C PRO A 82 -0.04 -4.36 -3.38
N TRP A 83 0.16 -5.47 -4.07
CA TRP A 83 0.05 -6.80 -3.49
C TRP A 83 1.08 -7.00 -2.37
N THR A 84 0.67 -7.66 -1.29
CA THR A 84 1.56 -8.01 -0.18
C THR A 84 1.75 -9.51 -0.11
N THR A 85 3.00 -9.93 0.08
CA THR A 85 3.40 -11.34 0.07
C THR A 85 4.34 -11.61 1.23
N PHE A 86 4.03 -12.64 2.01
CA PHE A 86 4.86 -13.14 3.09
C PHE A 86 5.14 -14.63 2.88
N ILE A 87 6.39 -15.01 3.05
CA ILE A 87 6.81 -16.42 3.06
C ILE A 87 7.44 -16.70 4.42
N ASN A 88 6.92 -17.71 5.10
CA ASN A 88 7.47 -18.19 6.37
C ASN A 88 8.09 -19.57 6.15
N ALA A 89 9.12 -19.89 6.93
CA ALA A 89 9.78 -21.18 6.89
C ALA A 89 9.88 -21.80 8.28
N ARG A 90 9.87 -23.13 8.34
CA ARG A 90 10.13 -23.88 9.55
C ARG A 90 11.04 -25.05 9.25
N LEU A 91 12.04 -25.25 10.11
CA LEU A 91 12.90 -26.43 10.12
C LEU A 91 12.79 -27.10 11.48
N ALA A 92 12.55 -28.41 11.53
CA ALA A 92 12.42 -29.16 12.77
C ALA A 92 13.18 -30.49 12.70
N LYS A 93 13.89 -30.82 13.77
CA LYS A 93 14.59 -32.09 13.91
C LYS A 93 14.11 -32.78 15.18
N SER A 94 13.65 -34.02 15.04
CA SER A 94 13.31 -34.88 16.18
C SER A 94 14.42 -35.88 16.47
N PHE A 95 14.74 -36.03 17.75
CA PHE A 95 15.72 -36.95 18.30
C PHE A 95 15.01 -37.99 19.18
N PRO A 96 15.37 -39.28 19.07
CA PRO A 96 14.97 -40.28 20.06
C PRO A 96 15.57 -39.93 21.43
N THR A 97 14.83 -40.21 22.49
CA THR A 97 15.40 -40.25 23.83
C THR A 97 15.27 -41.67 24.40
N VAL A 98 14.65 -41.85 25.56
CA VAL A 98 14.53 -43.15 26.24
C VAL A 98 13.11 -43.70 26.12
N HIS A 99 12.94 -45.02 26.15
CA HIS A 99 11.61 -45.65 26.24
C HIS A 99 10.59 -45.20 25.17
N GLY A 100 11.03 -44.98 23.92
CA GLY A 100 10.14 -44.53 22.83
C GLY A 100 9.81 -43.03 22.84
N GLN A 101 10.29 -42.29 23.84
CA GLN A 101 10.12 -40.84 23.97
C GLN A 101 10.95 -40.08 22.91
N SER A 102 10.63 -38.81 22.72
CA SER A 102 11.36 -37.96 21.77
C SER A 102 11.46 -36.50 22.17
N PHE A 103 12.53 -35.85 21.72
CA PHE A 103 12.73 -34.41 21.82
C PHE A 103 12.83 -33.80 20.42
N GLN A 104 12.10 -32.72 20.17
CA GLN A 104 12.15 -31.97 18.92
C GLN A 104 12.69 -30.57 19.16
N VAL A 105 13.64 -30.15 18.31
CA VAL A 105 14.08 -28.76 18.20
C VAL A 105 13.55 -28.20 16.88
N SER A 106 13.06 -26.97 16.89
CA SER A 106 12.61 -26.27 15.67
C SER A 106 13.05 -24.82 15.62
N LEU A 107 13.31 -24.34 14.41
CA LEU A 107 13.50 -22.95 14.06
C LEU A 107 12.37 -22.51 13.13
N ASP A 108 11.61 -21.51 13.54
CA ASP A 108 10.60 -20.83 12.73
C ASP A 108 11.12 -19.46 12.29
N ILE A 109 10.97 -19.17 11.00
CA ILE A 109 11.38 -17.93 10.34
C ILE A 109 10.13 -17.27 9.76
N PHE A 110 9.73 -16.15 10.35
CA PHE A 110 8.64 -15.32 9.85
C PHE A 110 9.19 -14.23 8.94
N ASN A 111 8.58 -14.06 7.77
CA ASN A 111 9.04 -13.17 6.71
C ASN A 111 10.46 -13.49 6.21
N LEU A 112 10.67 -14.74 5.78
CA LEU A 112 11.93 -15.22 5.20
C LEU A 112 12.48 -14.32 4.07
N PRO A 113 11.67 -13.76 3.14
CA PRO A 113 12.19 -12.88 2.10
C PRO A 113 12.88 -11.64 2.67
N ASN A 114 12.33 -11.07 3.75
CA ASN A 114 12.91 -9.89 4.40
C ASN A 114 14.23 -10.20 5.12
N LEU A 115 14.35 -11.41 5.69
CA LEU A 115 15.62 -11.90 6.25
C LEU A 115 16.72 -11.99 5.18
N ILE A 116 16.36 -12.39 3.95
CA ILE A 116 17.30 -12.50 2.82
C ILE A 116 17.65 -11.11 2.26
N SER A 117 16.65 -10.24 2.09
CA SER A 117 16.83 -8.86 1.64
C SER A 117 15.82 -7.94 2.29
N SER A 118 16.29 -6.84 2.87
CA SER A 118 15.44 -5.83 3.51
C SER A 118 14.42 -5.18 2.56
N SER A 119 14.60 -5.31 1.25
CA SER A 119 13.69 -4.79 0.22
C SER A 119 12.55 -5.76 -0.16
N TRP A 120 12.64 -7.02 0.27
CA TRP A 120 11.70 -8.11 -0.02
C TRP A 120 10.79 -8.38 1.18
N GLY A 121 9.61 -8.96 0.91
CA GLY A 121 8.62 -9.22 1.96
C GLY A 121 8.17 -7.93 2.68
N VAL A 122 8.17 -6.81 1.96
CA VAL A 122 7.77 -5.50 2.48
C VAL A 122 6.37 -5.15 2.01
N ASN A 123 5.59 -4.62 2.93
CA ASN A 123 4.29 -4.03 2.69
C ASN A 123 4.48 -2.60 2.18
N ARG A 124 4.03 -2.35 0.95
CA ARG A 124 4.02 -1.04 0.29
C ARG A 124 2.59 -0.54 0.21
N GLN A 125 2.35 0.70 0.61
CA GLN A 125 1.04 1.33 0.56
C GLN A 125 1.18 2.80 0.17
N THR A 126 0.21 3.28 -0.61
CA THR A 126 -0.03 4.71 -0.86
C THR A 126 -0.77 5.33 0.31
N THR A 127 -1.75 4.60 0.87
CA THR A 127 -2.52 5.00 2.05
C THR A 127 -2.96 3.77 2.85
N GLY A 128 -3.07 3.93 4.17
CA GLY A 128 -3.69 2.93 5.05
C GLY A 128 -5.22 3.08 5.15
N TYR A 129 -5.78 4.10 4.50
CA TYR A 129 -7.19 4.46 4.55
C TYR A 129 -7.86 4.34 3.18
N GLU A 130 -9.17 4.58 3.11
CA GLU A 130 -9.97 4.55 1.89
C GLU A 130 -9.74 5.77 0.98
N ASN A 131 -9.14 6.84 1.50
CA ASN A 131 -8.86 8.08 0.78
C ASN A 131 -7.37 8.46 0.85
N GLN A 132 -6.90 9.08 -0.23
CA GLN A 132 -5.59 9.71 -0.32
C GLN A 132 -5.72 11.12 -0.91
N THR A 133 -5.66 12.13 -0.03
CA THR A 133 -5.81 13.52 -0.43
C THR A 133 -4.59 14.04 -1.18
N ILE A 134 -4.74 14.42 -2.44
CA ILE A 134 -3.64 14.94 -3.26
C ILE A 134 -3.89 16.34 -3.81
N LEU A 135 -5.11 16.87 -3.68
CA LEU A 135 -5.48 18.21 -4.13
C LEU A 135 -6.27 18.93 -3.03
N TYR A 136 -6.24 20.26 -3.06
CA TYR A 136 -7.12 21.12 -2.27
C TYR A 136 -7.72 22.17 -3.19
N ARG A 137 -9.04 22.38 -3.13
CA ARG A 137 -9.70 23.45 -3.88
C ARG A 137 -9.42 24.79 -3.21
N VAL A 138 -8.77 25.72 -3.92
CA VAL A 138 -8.36 27.04 -3.40
C VAL A 138 -9.13 28.19 -4.01
N GLY A 139 -10.02 27.90 -4.97
CA GLY A 139 -10.86 28.91 -5.59
C GLY A 139 -11.72 28.31 -6.69
N GLN A 140 -12.34 29.19 -7.46
CA GLN A 140 -13.14 28.85 -8.62
C GLN A 140 -12.88 29.87 -9.72
N ASN A 141 -12.82 29.41 -10.96
CA ASN A 141 -12.82 30.31 -12.11
C ASN A 141 -14.21 30.99 -12.19
N PRO A 142 -14.27 32.34 -12.19
CA PRO A 142 -15.54 33.05 -12.17
C PRO A 142 -16.35 32.91 -13.47
N THR A 143 -15.70 32.53 -14.58
CA THR A 143 -16.34 32.40 -15.90
C THR A 143 -16.73 30.95 -16.19
N THR A 144 -15.82 30.01 -15.97
CA THR A 144 -16.06 28.59 -16.29
C THR A 144 -16.65 27.80 -15.13
N HIS A 145 -16.73 28.41 -13.94
CA HIS A 145 -17.11 27.75 -12.67
C HIS A 145 -16.25 26.51 -12.33
N GLN A 146 -15.12 26.32 -12.99
CA GLN A 146 -14.21 25.22 -12.69
C GLN A 146 -13.45 25.48 -11.39
N GLY A 147 -13.24 24.43 -10.58
CA GLY A 147 -12.42 24.52 -9.38
C GLY A 147 -10.96 24.85 -9.71
N ILE A 148 -10.36 25.70 -8.89
CA ILE A 148 -8.93 25.98 -8.89
C ILE A 148 -8.31 25.17 -7.75
N TYR A 149 -7.25 24.40 -8.02
CA TYR A 149 -6.67 23.43 -7.09
C TYR A 149 -5.19 23.71 -6.80
N SER A 150 -4.74 23.42 -5.59
CA SER A 150 -3.32 23.32 -5.24
C SER A 150 -2.96 21.87 -4.89
N LEU A 151 -1.71 21.47 -5.15
CA LEU A 151 -1.23 20.15 -4.72
C LEU A 151 -1.20 20.02 -3.20
N GLY A 152 -1.73 18.90 -2.71
CA GLY A 152 -1.58 18.46 -1.33
C GLY A 152 -0.35 17.58 -1.15
N GLY A 153 0.16 17.49 0.09
CA GLY A 153 1.33 16.68 0.42
C GLY A 153 1.17 15.18 0.15
N GLY A 154 -0.08 14.68 0.10
CA GLY A 154 -0.40 13.28 -0.17
C GLY A 154 0.13 12.77 -1.52
N ILE A 155 0.44 13.66 -2.47
CA ILE A 155 1.01 13.28 -3.77
C ILE A 155 2.37 12.58 -3.65
N ASN A 156 3.10 12.81 -2.55
CA ASN A 156 4.43 12.23 -2.33
C ASN A 156 4.36 10.79 -1.79
N TYR A 157 3.18 10.28 -1.45
CA TYR A 157 3.00 8.94 -0.91
C TYR A 157 2.46 8.03 -2.01
N VAL A 158 3.37 7.27 -2.63
CA VAL A 158 3.05 6.26 -3.63
C VAL A 158 3.90 5.04 -3.31
N ASN A 159 3.26 3.90 -3.05
CA ASN A 159 3.96 2.65 -2.74
C ASN A 159 5.01 2.79 -1.61
N SER A 160 4.73 3.65 -0.63
CA SER A 160 5.62 3.92 0.50
C SER A 160 5.72 2.69 1.42
N ILE A 161 6.90 2.48 1.99
CA ILE A 161 7.19 1.35 2.89
C ILE A 161 6.96 1.81 4.32
N TYR A 162 6.10 1.12 5.06
CA TYR A 162 5.91 1.34 6.49
C TYR A 162 6.77 0.36 7.31
N PRO A 163 7.83 0.83 8.01
CA PRO A 163 8.88 -0.04 8.54
C PRO A 163 8.41 -1.07 9.57
N ASP A 164 7.39 -0.74 10.35
CA ASP A 164 6.99 -1.57 11.50
C ASP A 164 6.35 -2.90 11.10
N TRP A 165 5.85 -3.02 9.87
CA TRP A 165 5.10 -4.18 9.40
C TRP A 165 5.97 -5.22 8.69
N ASN A 166 7.25 -4.91 8.48
CA ASN A 166 8.11 -5.65 7.55
C ASN A 166 9.20 -6.47 8.22
N ARG A 167 9.26 -6.47 9.56
CA ARG A 167 10.34 -7.12 10.31
C ARG A 167 10.27 -8.65 10.16
N TYR A 168 11.41 -9.29 9.90
CA TYR A 168 11.53 -10.73 10.09
C TYR A 168 11.58 -11.09 11.58
N ARG A 169 11.17 -12.31 11.91
CA ARG A 169 11.27 -12.84 13.29
C ARG A 169 11.79 -14.28 13.25
N LEU A 170 12.66 -14.60 14.19
CA LEU A 170 13.18 -15.95 14.40
C LEU A 170 12.67 -16.47 15.74
N LEU A 171 12.14 -17.69 15.76
CA LEU A 171 11.69 -18.36 16.98
C LEU A 171 12.35 -19.74 17.08
N LEU A 172 13.12 -19.96 18.14
CA LEU A 172 13.65 -21.27 18.50
C LEU A 172 12.68 -21.94 19.49
N SER A 173 12.39 -23.21 19.28
CA SER A 173 11.46 -23.96 20.14
C SER A 173 11.93 -25.39 20.40
N GLY A 174 11.57 -25.91 21.56
CA GLY A 174 11.82 -27.28 21.99
C GLY A 174 10.52 -27.95 22.44
N ARG A 175 10.32 -29.22 22.09
CA ARG A 175 9.17 -30.02 22.53
C ARG A 175 9.60 -31.42 22.93
N TYR A 176 9.27 -31.82 24.16
CA TYR A 176 9.40 -33.20 24.63
C TYR A 176 8.07 -33.95 24.45
N THR A 177 8.13 -35.23 24.07
CA THR A 177 6.95 -36.09 23.93
C THR A 177 7.23 -37.43 24.60
N PHE A 178 6.30 -37.86 25.46
CA PHE A 178 6.35 -39.11 26.22
C PHE A 178 5.79 -40.28 25.42
#